data_AF-A0A353XR20-F1
#
_entry.id   AF-A0A353XR20-F1
#
_cell.length_a   1.000
_cell.length_b   1.000
_cell.length_c   1.000
_cell.angle_alpha   90.00
_cell.angle_beta   90.00
_cell.angle_gamma   90.00
#
_symmetry.space_group_name_H-M   'P 1'
#
loop_
_entity.id
_entity.type
_entity.pdbx_description
1 polymer ?
#
loop_
_entity_poly.entity_id
_entity_poly.type
_entity_poly.pdbx_seq_one_letter_code
_entity_poly.pdbx_strand_id
1 'polypeptide(L)'
;YERKNPDKINPSRKRRIAAGSGKEIQDINRLLKQHKQMAKMMKMLSKPEGLSKMMKAVQGLTGMGGGGSAGAGGPLFGGGQNNAGAKSGGAGGMPPFGLDPSNMPSKEEMERQMKELEQKLPPDFKKRF
;
A
#
# COMPACT_ATOMS: atom_id res chain seq x y z
N TYR A 1 -1.40 22.79 17.96
CA TYR A 1 -0.03 22.65 17.42
C TYR A 1 0.39 21.20 17.20
N GLU A 2 0.20 20.32 18.20
CA GLU A 2 0.68 18.92 18.14
C GLU A 2 0.13 18.11 16.96
N ARG A 3 -1.15 18.29 16.58
CA ARG A 3 -1.74 17.63 15.40
C ARG A 3 -1.07 18.02 14.07
N LYS A 4 -0.58 19.26 13.95
CA LYS A 4 0.13 19.75 12.76
C LYS A 4 1.59 19.28 12.73
N ASN A 5 2.16 18.96 13.90
CA ASN A 5 3.57 18.59 14.07
C ASN A 5 3.70 17.33 14.93
N PRO A 6 3.26 16.16 14.43
CA PRO A 6 3.25 14.92 15.19
C PRO A 6 4.65 14.43 15.61
N ASP A 7 5.70 14.80 14.87
CA ASP A 7 7.09 14.46 15.22
C ASP A 7 7.60 15.17 16.48
N LYS A 8 6.98 16.29 16.88
CA LYS A 8 7.36 17.07 18.06
C LYS A 8 6.70 16.58 19.36
N ILE A 9 6.03 15.43 19.32
CA ILE A 9 5.36 14.83 20.48
C ILE A 9 6.39 14.11 21.37
N ASN A 10 6.87 14.83 22.38
CA ASN A 10 7.81 14.31 23.39
C ASN A 10 7.12 13.40 24.44
N PRO A 11 7.87 12.69 25.30
CA PRO A 11 7.29 11.78 26.30
C PRO A 11 6.32 12.43 27.28
N SER A 12 6.58 13.68 27.69
CA SER A 12 5.67 14.44 28.57
C SER A 12 4.30 14.68 27.91
N ARG A 13 4.30 15.06 26.62
CA ARG A 13 3.07 15.22 25.82
C ARG A 13 2.34 13.89 25.63
N LYS A 14 3.07 12.77 25.40
CA LYS A 14 2.46 11.43 25.32
C LYS A 14 1.74 11.05 26.60
N ARG A 15 2.32 11.32 27.78
CA ARG A 15 1.67 11.08 29.08
C ARG A 15 0.39 11.91 29.24
N ARG A 16 0.40 13.19 28.85
CA ARG A 16 -0.80 14.04 28.89
C ARG A 16 -1.90 13.52 27.95
N ILE A 17 -1.54 13.09 26.74
CA ILE A 17 -2.49 12.53 25.77
C ILE A 17 -3.05 11.21 26.29
N ALA A 18 -2.22 10.34 26.87
CA ALA A 18 -2.63 9.06 27.48
C ALA A 18 -3.66 9.29 28.59
N ALA A 19 -3.32 10.16 29.55
CA ALA A 19 -4.19 10.52 30.65
C ALA A 19 -5.52 11.15 30.17
N GLY A 20 -5.47 12.04 29.17
CA GLY A 20 -6.67 12.70 28.64
C GLY A 20 -7.54 11.82 27.73
N SER A 21 -7.02 10.73 27.18
CA SER A 21 -7.75 9.83 26.28
C SER A 21 -8.10 8.47 26.90
N GLY A 22 -7.64 8.20 28.13
CA GLY A 22 -7.78 6.89 28.76
C GLY A 22 -7.07 5.76 28.00
N LYS A 23 -5.97 6.10 27.31
CA LYS A 23 -5.15 5.15 26.54
C LYS A 23 -3.77 5.00 27.14
N GLU A 24 -3.09 3.91 26.82
CA GLU A 24 -1.72 3.72 27.25
C GLU A 24 -0.71 4.48 26.36
N ILE A 25 0.48 4.71 26.91
CA ILE A 25 1.60 5.33 26.16
C ILE A 25 1.99 4.47 24.94
N GLN A 26 1.80 3.14 25.04
CA GLN A 26 2.11 2.21 23.96
C GLN A 26 1.20 2.41 22.74
N ASP A 27 -0.10 2.61 22.97
CA ASP A 27 -1.07 2.87 21.91
C ASP A 27 -0.76 4.15 21.16
N ILE A 28 -0.35 5.19 21.89
CA ILE A 28 0.07 6.47 21.30
C ILE A 28 1.30 6.26 20.43
N ASN A 29 2.27 5.46 20.88
CA ASN A 29 3.45 5.15 20.07
C ASN A 29 3.10 4.39 18.79
N ARG A 30 2.15 3.45 18.85
CA ARG A 30 1.64 2.74 17.66
C ARG A 30 0.96 3.69 16.69
N LEU A 31 0.09 4.56 17.20
CA LEU A 31 -0.62 5.56 16.39
C LEU A 31 0.34 6.52 15.68
N LEU A 32 1.36 7.02 16.39
CA LEU A 32 2.36 7.92 15.81
C LEU A 32 3.16 7.25 14.67
N LYS A 33 3.47 5.96 14.82
CA LYS A 33 4.14 5.18 13.77
C LYS A 33 3.25 5.02 12.54
N GLN A 34 1.98 4.65 12.75
CA GLN A 34 1.00 4.51 11.66
C GLN A 34 0.81 5.83 10.90
N HIS A 35 0.67 6.94 11.63
CA HIS A 35 0.58 8.27 11.04
C HIS A 35 1.83 8.60 10.20
N LYS A 36 3.03 8.32 10.71
CA LYS A 36 4.28 8.57 9.98
C LYS A 36 4.40 7.74 8.70
N GLN A 37 3.94 6.48 8.73
CA GLN A 37 3.92 5.61 7.55
C GLN A 37 2.94 6.13 6.49
N MET A 38 1.72 6.49 6.90
CA MET A 38 0.72 7.07 5.99
C MET A 38 1.18 8.40 5.41
N ALA A 39 1.81 9.26 6.23
CA ALA A 39 2.38 10.52 5.76
C ALA A 39 3.49 10.30 4.73
N LYS A 40 4.34 9.27 4.90
CA LYS A 40 5.37 8.90 3.92
C LYS A 40 4.73 8.44 2.61
N MET A 41 3.69 7.60 2.67
CA MET A 41 3.00 7.12 1.48
C MET A 41 2.26 8.24 0.76
N MET A 42 1.52 9.08 1.47
CA MET A 42 0.88 10.30 0.91
C MET A 42 1.92 11.20 0.25
N LYS A 43 3.10 11.39 0.87
CA LYS A 43 4.19 12.18 0.28
C LYS A 43 4.75 11.55 -0.99
N MET A 44 4.85 10.22 -1.06
CA MET A 44 5.28 9.52 -2.28
C MET A 44 4.23 9.64 -3.39
N LEU A 45 2.94 9.50 -3.06
CA LEU A 45 1.84 9.62 -4.02
C LEU A 45 1.63 11.06 -4.52
N SER A 46 1.82 12.06 -3.65
CA SER A 46 1.70 13.48 -4.01
C SER A 46 2.78 13.96 -4.98
N LYS A 47 3.86 13.20 -5.17
CA LYS A 47 4.93 13.52 -6.10
C LYS A 47 4.68 12.82 -7.43
N PRO A 48 4.75 13.54 -8.57
CA PRO A 48 4.58 12.93 -9.90
C PRO A 48 5.61 11.81 -10.15
N GLU A 49 6.83 11.95 -9.61
CA GLU A 49 7.87 10.92 -9.67
C GLU A 49 7.51 9.63 -8.90
N GLY A 50 6.80 9.76 -7.77
CA GLY A 50 6.40 8.60 -6.97
C GLY A 50 5.25 7.85 -7.61
N LEU A 51 4.30 8.57 -8.23
CA LEU A 51 3.25 7.97 -9.05
C LEU A 51 3.84 7.30 -10.30
N SER A 52 4.79 7.93 -10.99
CA SER A 52 5.47 7.34 -12.15
C SER A 52 6.24 6.06 -11.79
N LYS A 53 6.95 6.04 -10.66
CA LYS A 53 7.63 4.83 -10.16
C LYS A 53 6.64 3.71 -9.80
N MET A 54 5.51 4.07 -9.19
CA MET A 54 4.45 3.11 -8.89
C MET A 54 3.81 2.57 -10.17
N MET A 55 3.47 3.43 -11.13
CA MET A 55 2.95 3.00 -12.44
C MET A 55 3.94 2.11 -13.18
N LYS A 56 5.24 2.42 -13.16
CA LYS A 56 6.26 1.53 -13.76
C LYS A 56 6.33 0.17 -13.06
N ALA A 57 6.22 0.14 -11.73
CA ALA A 57 6.17 -1.12 -10.98
C ALA A 57 4.90 -1.93 -11.29
N VAL A 58 3.74 -1.26 -11.40
CA VAL A 58 2.46 -1.89 -11.75
C VAL A 58 2.45 -2.33 -13.22
N GLN A 59 3.05 -1.57 -14.13
CA GLN A 59 3.20 -1.92 -15.54
C GLN A 59 4.12 -3.13 -15.72
N GLY A 60 5.19 -3.25 -14.91
CA GLY A 60 6.06 -4.44 -14.91
C GLY A 60 5.34 -5.70 -14.42
N LEU A 61 4.34 -5.55 -13.54
CA LEU A 61 3.52 -6.66 -13.04
C LEU A 61 2.33 -6.99 -13.97
N THR A 62 1.71 -5.97 -14.55
CA THR A 62 0.54 -6.10 -15.45
C THR A 62 0.96 -6.46 -16.87
N GLY A 63 2.19 -6.11 -17.28
CA GLY A 63 2.83 -6.52 -18.54
C GLY A 63 3.30 -7.97 -18.56
N MET A 64 3.17 -8.70 -17.44
CA MET A 64 3.46 -10.14 -17.35
C MET A 64 2.18 -10.98 -17.19
N GLY A 65 1.03 -10.46 -17.64
CA GLY A 65 -0.28 -11.09 -17.47
C GLY A 65 -1.24 -10.94 -18.64
N GLY A 66 -0.74 -10.69 -19.86
CA GLY A 66 -1.57 -10.51 -21.04
C GLY A 66 -0.85 -10.88 -22.33
N GLY A 67 -0.86 -12.18 -22.66
CA GLY A 67 -0.60 -12.68 -24.01
C GLY A 67 0.86 -12.93 -24.37
N GLY A 68 1.16 -14.19 -24.71
CA GLY A 68 2.29 -14.53 -25.56
C GLY A 68 3.46 -15.21 -24.86
N SER A 69 3.60 -16.50 -25.15
CA SER A 69 4.83 -17.29 -25.07
C SER A 69 6.11 -16.48 -25.35
N ALA A 70 6.99 -16.39 -24.36
CA ALA A 70 8.45 -16.41 -24.51
C ALA A 70 8.98 -17.06 -23.21
N GLY A 71 9.44 -18.31 -23.19
CA GLY A 71 10.44 -18.84 -24.08
C GLY A 71 11.82 -18.54 -23.50
N ALA A 72 12.40 -19.56 -22.85
CA ALA A 72 13.83 -19.76 -22.62
C ALA A 72 14.61 -18.79 -21.69
N GLY A 73 15.10 -19.38 -20.59
CA GLY A 73 16.53 -19.31 -20.27
C GLY A 73 17.01 -18.12 -19.43
N GLY A 74 17.17 -18.35 -18.12
CA GLY A 74 18.05 -17.53 -17.29
C GLY A 74 18.14 -18.08 -15.86
N PRO A 75 19.32 -18.53 -15.37
CA PRO A 75 19.44 -19.12 -14.05
C PRO A 75 19.26 -18.08 -12.95
N LEU A 76 18.18 -18.28 -12.20
CA LEU A 76 17.95 -17.85 -10.83
C LEU A 76 19.01 -18.46 -9.86
N PHE A 77 20.31 -18.18 -10.01
CA PHE A 77 21.26 -18.37 -8.90
C PHE A 77 22.63 -17.73 -9.21
N GLY A 78 22.90 -16.56 -8.64
CA GLY A 78 24.23 -15.93 -8.61
C GLY A 78 24.54 -15.53 -7.17
N GLY A 79 25.50 -16.21 -6.56
CA GLY A 79 25.66 -16.35 -5.11
C GLY A 79 26.14 -15.13 -4.32
N GLY A 80 26.03 -15.30 -3.00
CA GLY A 80 26.48 -14.33 -1.99
C GLY A 80 26.07 -14.76 -0.59
N GLN A 81 26.72 -15.81 -0.08
CA GLN A 81 26.70 -16.27 1.32
C GLN A 81 26.87 -15.10 2.31
N ASN A 82 26.13 -15.08 3.42
CA ASN A 82 26.59 -14.75 4.78
C ASN A 82 25.49 -14.94 5.86
N ASN A 83 25.65 -16.04 6.59
CA ASN A 83 25.29 -16.33 8.00
C ASN A 83 23.82 -16.36 8.52
N ALA A 84 23.44 -17.59 8.90
CA ALA A 84 22.84 -18.02 10.16
C ALA A 84 21.53 -17.37 10.65
N GLY A 85 20.45 -18.14 10.54
CA GLY A 85 19.22 -17.91 11.29
C GLY A 85 18.04 -18.60 10.63
N ALA A 86 17.80 -19.86 10.97
CA ALA A 86 16.65 -20.63 10.54
C ALA A 86 15.33 -19.85 10.71
N LYS A 87 14.59 -19.70 9.61
CA LYS A 87 13.12 -19.80 9.55
C LYS A 87 12.68 -19.86 8.09
N SER A 88 12.59 -21.09 7.59
CA SER A 88 11.60 -21.47 6.60
C SER A 88 10.21 -21.15 7.18
N GLY A 89 9.67 -20.00 6.81
CA GLY A 89 8.31 -19.58 7.09
C GLY A 89 7.74 -19.04 5.78
N GLY A 90 6.64 -19.63 5.34
CA GLY A 90 6.08 -19.48 4.01
C GLY A 90 5.71 -18.06 3.59
N ALA A 91 5.33 -18.00 2.32
CA ALA A 91 4.67 -16.91 1.62
C ALA A 91 3.88 -15.95 2.54
N GLY A 92 4.16 -14.66 2.42
CA GLY A 92 3.39 -13.65 3.17
C GLY A 92 4.06 -12.29 3.20
N GLY A 93 4.56 -11.81 2.06
CA GLY A 93 4.89 -10.39 1.90
C GLY A 93 3.61 -9.57 2.05
N MET A 94 3.42 -8.97 3.21
CA MET A 94 2.26 -8.16 3.61
C MET A 94 1.86 -7.16 2.49
N PRO A 95 0.60 -7.14 2.02
CA PRO A 95 0.17 -6.15 1.04
C PRO A 95 0.12 -4.75 1.67
N PRO A 96 0.55 -3.69 0.95
CA PRO A 96 0.40 -2.32 1.40
C PRO A 96 -1.03 -1.87 1.15
N PHE A 97 -1.65 -1.23 2.15
CA PHE A 97 -3.09 -0.91 2.21
C PHE A 97 -3.95 -2.17 2.34
N GLY A 98 -4.94 -2.14 3.24
CA GLY A 98 -5.91 -3.22 3.47
C GLY A 98 -6.88 -3.44 2.29
N LEU A 99 -6.35 -3.49 1.07
CA LEU A 99 -6.96 -4.11 -0.09
C LEU A 99 -6.45 -5.55 -0.08
N ASP A 100 -7.25 -6.42 0.54
CA ASP A 100 -7.01 -7.86 0.50
C ASP A 100 -7.11 -8.34 -0.97
N PRO A 101 -6.01 -8.81 -1.59
CA PRO A 101 -6.03 -9.31 -2.97
C PRO A 101 -6.97 -10.51 -3.13
N SER A 102 -7.29 -11.21 -2.04
CA SER A 102 -8.17 -12.38 -2.02
C SER A 102 -9.65 -12.04 -2.05
N ASN A 103 -10.01 -10.76 -1.86
CA ASN A 103 -11.40 -10.27 -1.91
C ASN A 103 -11.58 -9.18 -2.99
N MET A 104 -10.69 -9.13 -3.98
CA MET A 104 -10.85 -8.31 -5.17
C MET A 104 -11.79 -9.04 -6.13
N PRO A 105 -12.91 -8.43 -6.59
CA PRO A 105 -13.73 -9.05 -7.62
C PRO A 105 -12.83 -9.35 -8.82
N SER A 106 -12.99 -10.54 -9.40
CA SER A 106 -12.23 -10.94 -10.58
C SER A 106 -12.37 -9.89 -11.69
N LYS A 107 -11.38 -9.76 -12.58
CA LYS A 107 -11.40 -8.75 -13.65
C LYS A 107 -12.72 -8.75 -14.43
N GLU A 108 -13.31 -9.91 -14.62
CA GLU A 108 -14.60 -10.09 -15.29
C GLU A 108 -15.78 -9.54 -14.48
N GLU A 109 -15.79 -9.75 -13.16
CA GLU A 109 -16.81 -9.20 -12.27
C GLU A 109 -16.69 -7.68 -12.14
N MET A 110 -15.46 -7.16 -12.16
CA MET A 110 -15.20 -5.72 -12.15
C MET A 110 -15.64 -5.05 -13.45
N GLU A 111 -15.39 -5.68 -14.61
CA GLU A 111 -15.88 -5.19 -15.90
C GLU A 111 -17.40 -5.23 -15.98
N ARG A 112 -18.05 -6.28 -15.45
CA ARG A 112 -19.51 -6.36 -15.38
C ARG A 112 -20.09 -5.29 -14.47
N GLN A 113 -19.47 -5.05 -13.31
CA GLN A 113 -19.88 -3.98 -12.39
C GLN A 113 -19.68 -2.59 -13.01
N MET A 114 -18.56 -2.35 -13.71
CA MET A 114 -18.31 -1.11 -14.45
C MET A 114 -19.33 -0.91 -15.57
N LYS A 115 -19.68 -1.97 -16.32
CA LYS A 115 -20.66 -1.90 -17.41
C LYS A 115 -22.09 -1.72 -16.91
N GLU A 116 -22.44 -2.33 -15.78
CA GLU A 116 -23.75 -2.14 -15.12
C GLU A 116 -23.86 -0.73 -14.51
N LEU A 117 -22.77 -0.22 -13.91
CA LEU A 117 -22.69 1.16 -13.43
C LEU A 117 -22.76 2.17 -14.58
N GLU A 118 -22.16 1.88 -15.73
CA GLU A 118 -22.24 2.71 -16.93
C GLU A 118 -23.65 2.74 -17.53
N GLN A 119 -24.45 1.69 -17.31
CA GLN A 119 -25.87 1.65 -17.70
C GLN A 119 -26.80 2.43 -16.76
N LYS A 120 -26.42 2.59 -15.47
CA LYS A 120 -27.17 3.36 -14.46
C LYS A 120 -26.66 4.80 -14.28
N LEU A 121 -25.50 5.14 -14.84
CA LEU A 121 -24.95 6.50 -14.76
C LEU A 121 -25.57 7.39 -15.85
N PRO A 122 -25.95 8.63 -15.50
CA PRO A 122 -26.28 9.63 -16.51
C PRO A 122 -25.11 9.81 -17.48
N PRO A 123 -25.38 10.04 -18.78
CA PRO A 123 -24.35 10.12 -19.84
C PRO A 123 -23.26 11.18 -19.61
N ASP A 124 -23.44 12.09 -18.65
CA ASP A 124 -22.52 13.19 -18.34
C ASP A 124 -21.59 12.94 -17.14
N PHE A 125 -21.59 11.76 -16.52
CA PHE A 125 -20.72 11.50 -15.37
C PHE A 125 -19.22 11.60 -15.71
N LYS A 126 -18.83 11.13 -16.92
CA LYS A 126 -17.44 11.22 -17.41
C LYS A 126 -16.97 12.65 -17.73
N LYS A 127 -17.87 13.64 -17.75
CA LYS A 127 -17.52 15.04 -18.06
C LYS A 127 -17.32 15.90 -16.81
N ARG A 128 -17.53 15.35 -15.61
CA ARG A 128 -17.44 16.10 -14.34
C ARG A 128 -16.12 15.92 -13.59
N PHE A 129 -15.23 15.06 -14.06
CA PHE A 129 -13.92 14.79 -13.47
C PHE A 129 -12.85 14.73 -14.55
#